data_AF-A0A950SIX4-F1
#
_entry.id   AF-A0A950SIX4-F1
#
_cell.length_a   1.000
_cell.length_b   1.000
_cell.length_c   1.000
_cell.angle_alpha   90.00
_cell.angle_beta   90.00
_cell.angle_gamma   90.00
#
_symmetry.space_group_name_H-M   'P 1'
#
loop_
_entity.id
_entity.type
_entity.pdbx_description
1 polymer ?
#
loop_
_entity_poly.entity_id
_entity_poly.type
_entity_poly.pdbx_seq_one_letter_code
_entity_poly.pdbx_strand_id
1 'polypeptide(L)'
;MWPEWLRGLGRAPDRRWSFGVALLVTAQAVRPSWPFLECTYTRKWVKQLPDDAPLQIAAKRLRPAVEAVAWSSIGLQEKALKNGLRTMMVAGHTALEQITDADLRSVPVTVSSGSDVLDAALCSLGVLGRTPLRGAARRMRNRRLTPAELAERSKIPERFRAVHVLYLEQYQQRVSDVYATTRHKHNSLEHFWCFIDERYPEVRSCAHVRPAHARAFIPEAIELARRVQRGPGAGEREDRSTAMQWLTNLRCFFADVCTWGAEPGSPFEPHAPAAVPLERHDLRNLGFDKVRRRAKARSVEAVIDLEREIPKIRAVAIRRWDQAQQSLAEEPGVRAGREAETEAFWDWAV
;
A
#
# COMPACT_ATOMS: atom_id res chain seq x y z
N MET A 1 -28.03 10.04 37.73
CA MET A 1 -26.60 10.22 37.38
C MET A 1 -26.20 11.67 37.06
N TRP A 2 -26.71 12.33 36.01
CA TRP A 2 -26.29 13.70 35.61
C TRP A 2 -26.50 14.78 36.71
N PRO A 3 -27.65 14.84 37.40
CA PRO A 3 -27.87 15.83 38.46
C PRO A 3 -27.04 15.58 39.72
N GLU A 4 -26.69 14.33 39.99
CA GLU A 4 -25.97 13.91 41.21
C GLU A 4 -24.46 14.19 41.09
N TRP A 5 -23.91 14.05 39.88
CA TRP A 5 -22.51 14.39 39.60
C TRP A 5 -22.25 15.90 39.61
N LEU A 6 -23.20 16.72 39.10
CA LEU A 6 -23.16 18.18 39.21
C LEU A 6 -23.15 18.65 40.66
N ARG A 7 -23.84 17.92 41.55
CA ARG A 7 -23.87 18.15 43.01
C ARG A 7 -22.62 17.65 43.74
N GLY A 8 -21.65 17.07 43.04
CA GLY A 8 -20.35 16.71 43.60
C GLY A 8 -20.26 15.33 44.26
N LEU A 9 -21.30 14.51 44.18
CA LEU A 9 -21.29 13.15 44.72
C LEU A 9 -20.40 12.24 43.85
N GLY A 10 -19.40 11.60 44.47
CA GLY A 10 -18.43 10.70 43.80
C GLY A 10 -17.13 11.37 43.30
N ARG A 11 -16.85 12.63 43.67
CA ARG A 11 -15.58 13.30 43.32
C ARG A 11 -14.43 12.82 44.23
N ALA A 12 -13.37 12.28 43.64
CA ALA A 12 -12.13 11.98 44.38
C ALA A 12 -11.29 13.27 44.56
N PRO A 13 -10.59 13.47 45.70
CA PRO A 13 -10.22 14.81 46.16
C PRO A 13 -9.00 15.46 45.49
N ASP A 14 -8.20 14.75 44.68
CA ASP A 14 -6.79 15.14 44.55
C ASP A 14 -6.14 15.05 43.15
N ARG A 15 -6.88 14.90 42.04
CA ARG A 15 -6.28 14.89 40.68
C ARG A 15 -6.88 15.89 39.69
N ARG A 16 -6.31 17.10 39.76
CA ARG A 16 -6.14 18.16 38.75
C ARG A 16 -6.80 17.92 37.37
N TRP A 17 -7.68 18.84 36.98
CA TRP A 17 -8.22 19.09 35.62
C TRP A 17 -9.04 17.96 34.94
N SER A 18 -9.09 16.77 35.53
CA SER A 18 -9.29 15.53 34.76
C SER A 18 -10.73 15.14 34.42
N PHE A 19 -11.75 15.56 35.17
CA PHE A 19 -13.13 15.11 34.92
C PHE A 19 -13.98 16.07 34.07
N GLY A 20 -13.86 17.39 34.25
CA GLY A 20 -14.64 18.35 33.44
C GLY A 20 -14.25 18.29 31.96
N VAL A 21 -12.95 18.22 31.67
CA VAL A 21 -12.44 18.05 30.31
C VAL A 21 -12.79 16.67 29.76
N ALA A 22 -12.65 15.61 30.57
CA ALA A 22 -13.09 14.28 30.17
C ALA A 22 -14.58 14.27 29.80
N LEU A 23 -15.42 14.92 30.61
CA LEU A 23 -16.85 15.04 30.39
C LEU A 23 -17.16 15.80 29.10
N LEU A 24 -16.54 16.96 28.87
CA LEU A 24 -16.75 17.73 27.64
C LEU A 24 -16.34 16.93 26.39
N VAL A 25 -15.25 16.18 26.47
CA VAL A 25 -14.76 15.32 25.38
C VAL A 25 -15.66 14.10 25.16
N THR A 26 -16.08 13.41 26.22
CA THR A 26 -16.90 12.21 26.10
C THR A 26 -18.37 12.49 25.83
N ALA A 27 -18.89 13.65 26.26
CA ALA A 27 -20.18 14.20 25.83
C ALA A 27 -20.11 14.82 24.41
N GLN A 28 -18.92 14.84 23.80
CA GLN A 28 -18.68 15.38 22.46
C GLN A 28 -19.05 16.87 22.31
N ALA A 29 -19.09 17.61 23.43
CA ALA A 29 -19.30 19.06 23.44
C ALA A 29 -18.08 19.83 22.91
N VAL A 30 -16.91 19.18 22.86
CA VAL A 30 -15.68 19.72 22.27
C VAL A 30 -14.98 18.64 21.45
N ARG A 31 -14.25 19.06 20.40
CA ARG A 31 -13.42 18.17 19.58
C ARG A 31 -11.97 18.24 20.05
N PRO A 32 -11.44 17.20 20.73
CA PRO A 32 -10.04 17.18 21.12
C PRO A 32 -9.11 17.01 19.92
N SER A 33 -7.89 17.49 20.03
CA SER A 33 -6.82 17.21 19.07
C SER A 33 -6.16 15.85 19.36
N TRP A 34 -5.50 15.27 18.35
CA TRP A 34 -4.72 14.06 18.54
C TRP A 34 -3.65 14.18 19.64
N PRO A 35 -2.77 15.22 19.65
CA PRO A 35 -1.75 15.37 20.70
C PRO A 35 -2.33 15.37 22.12
N PHE A 36 -3.50 16.00 22.31
CA PHE A 36 -4.19 15.98 23.59
C PHE A 36 -4.64 14.56 23.97
N LEU A 37 -5.23 13.82 23.01
CA LEU A 37 -5.69 12.46 23.27
C LEU A 37 -4.53 11.50 23.52
N GLU A 38 -3.36 11.68 22.92
CA GLU A 38 -2.18 10.83 23.14
C GLU A 38 -1.80 10.75 24.63
N CYS A 39 -1.80 11.91 25.30
CA CYS A 39 -1.43 12.06 26.71
C CYS A 39 -2.54 11.67 27.70
N THR A 40 -3.70 11.18 27.24
CA THR A 40 -4.87 10.90 28.10
C THR A 40 -5.31 9.44 28.06
N TYR A 41 -5.92 9.00 29.17
CA TYR A 41 -6.36 7.62 29.39
C TYR A 41 -7.83 7.42 28.96
N THR A 42 -8.12 7.73 27.70
CA THR A 42 -9.49 7.81 27.12
C THR A 42 -10.40 6.61 27.40
N ARG A 43 -9.86 5.38 27.48
CA ARG A 43 -10.64 4.18 27.81
C ARG A 43 -11.30 4.25 29.20
N LYS A 44 -10.63 4.84 30.18
CA LYS A 44 -11.19 5.00 31.54
C LYS A 44 -12.36 5.98 31.53
N TRP A 45 -12.32 7.00 30.68
CA TRP A 45 -13.42 7.95 30.52
C TRP A 45 -14.63 7.29 29.86
N VAL A 46 -14.42 6.53 28.78
CA VAL A 46 -15.52 5.85 28.07
C VAL A 46 -16.21 4.81 28.96
N LYS A 47 -15.45 4.04 29.76
CA LYS A 47 -16.02 3.04 30.70
C LYS A 47 -16.98 3.63 31.75
N GLN A 48 -16.90 4.94 32.01
CA GLN A 48 -17.76 5.63 32.99
C GLN A 48 -19.01 6.23 32.36
N LEU A 49 -19.15 6.13 31.04
CA LEU A 49 -20.32 6.64 30.34
C LEU A 49 -21.54 5.73 30.54
N PRO A 50 -22.75 6.31 30.53
CA PRO A 50 -23.99 5.55 30.39
C PRO A 50 -23.96 4.60 29.19
N ASP A 51 -24.73 3.51 29.28
CA ASP A 51 -24.76 2.46 28.27
C ASP A 51 -25.32 2.89 26.91
N ASP A 52 -26.15 3.93 26.90
CA ASP A 52 -26.74 4.59 25.74
C ASP A 52 -25.84 5.68 25.14
N ALA A 53 -24.70 5.99 25.78
CA ALA A 53 -23.80 7.01 25.24
C ALA A 53 -23.17 6.53 23.92
N PRO A 54 -23.06 7.40 22.90
CA PRO A 54 -22.48 7.09 21.58
C PRO A 54 -21.15 6.31 21.62
N LEU A 55 -20.21 6.78 22.44
CA LEU A 55 -18.89 6.15 22.59
C LEU A 55 -18.95 4.79 23.30
N GLN A 56 -19.93 4.58 24.17
CA GLN A 56 -20.13 3.31 24.87
C GLN A 56 -20.80 2.27 23.96
N ILE A 57 -21.78 2.68 23.16
CA ILE A 57 -22.37 1.86 22.10
C ILE A 57 -21.29 1.43 21.09
N ALA A 58 -20.50 2.40 20.61
CA ALA A 58 -19.37 2.13 19.72
C ALA A 58 -18.36 1.18 20.35
N ALA A 59 -18.01 1.37 21.63
CA ALA A 59 -17.09 0.48 22.33
C ALA A 59 -17.63 -0.95 22.51
N LYS A 60 -18.94 -1.12 22.74
CA LYS A 60 -19.60 -2.43 22.86
C LYS A 60 -19.64 -3.17 21.53
N ARG A 61 -19.87 -2.45 20.42
CA ARG A 61 -19.90 -3.05 19.07
C ARG A 61 -18.51 -3.30 18.49
N LEU A 62 -17.56 -2.39 18.69
CA LEU A 62 -16.21 -2.51 18.14
C LEU A 62 -15.37 -3.58 18.85
N ARG A 63 -15.57 -3.79 20.15
CA ARG A 63 -14.81 -4.76 20.95
C ARG A 63 -14.86 -6.19 20.39
N PRO A 64 -16.04 -6.82 20.19
CA PRO A 64 -16.09 -8.17 19.62
C PRO A 64 -15.53 -8.22 18.20
N ALA A 65 -15.73 -7.18 17.38
CA ALA A 65 -15.19 -7.12 16.03
C ALA A 65 -13.65 -7.07 16.01
N VAL A 66 -13.05 -6.37 16.97
CA VAL A 66 -11.59 -6.32 17.15
C VAL A 66 -11.05 -7.63 17.72
N GLU A 67 -11.75 -8.25 18.66
CA GLU A 67 -11.40 -9.55 19.24
C GLU A 67 -11.49 -10.68 18.20
N ALA A 68 -12.41 -10.58 17.24
CA ALA A 68 -12.56 -11.52 16.12
C ALA A 68 -11.42 -11.44 15.08
N VAL A 69 -10.52 -10.45 15.16
CA VAL A 69 -9.39 -10.34 14.23
C VAL A 69 -8.30 -11.35 14.62
N ALA A 70 -8.32 -12.52 13.99
CA ALA A 70 -7.53 -13.70 14.36
C ALA A 70 -6.01 -13.50 14.54
N TRP A 71 -5.41 -12.64 13.72
CA TRP A 71 -3.96 -12.38 13.73
C TRP A 71 -3.52 -11.30 14.75
N SER A 72 -4.46 -10.77 15.54
CA SER A 72 -4.18 -9.68 16.49
C SER A 72 -3.87 -10.19 17.89
N SER A 73 -2.84 -9.63 18.53
CA SER A 73 -2.59 -9.86 19.97
C SER A 73 -3.51 -9.00 20.83
N ILE A 74 -3.76 -9.41 22.08
CA ILE A 74 -4.55 -8.64 23.06
C ILE A 74 -4.09 -7.18 23.13
N GLY A 75 -2.77 -6.94 23.14
CA GLY A 75 -2.21 -5.59 23.15
C GLY A 75 -2.55 -4.77 21.89
N LEU A 76 -2.63 -5.39 20.72
CA LEU A 76 -3.05 -4.74 19.48
C LEU A 76 -4.56 -4.50 19.44
N GLN A 77 -5.35 -5.44 19.97
CA GLN A 77 -6.80 -5.32 20.11
C GLN A 77 -7.17 -4.13 21.01
N GLU A 78 -6.54 -4.01 22.17
CA GLU A 78 -6.80 -2.87 23.06
C GLU A 78 -6.44 -1.53 22.43
N LYS A 79 -5.34 -1.47 21.66
CA LYS A 79 -4.94 -0.28 20.93
C LYS A 79 -5.90 0.04 19.78
N ALA A 80 -6.39 -0.96 19.06
CA ALA A 80 -7.37 -0.80 17.99
C ALA A 80 -8.68 -0.20 18.52
N LEU A 81 -9.23 -0.77 19.58
CA LEU A 81 -10.41 -0.25 20.27
C LEU A 81 -10.18 1.19 20.73
N LYS A 82 -9.04 1.47 21.36
CA LYS A 82 -8.66 2.80 21.82
C LYS A 82 -8.57 3.80 20.66
N ASN A 83 -7.99 3.40 19.53
CA ASN A 83 -7.86 4.25 18.36
C ASN A 83 -9.22 4.52 17.71
N GLY A 84 -10.11 3.53 17.59
CA GLY A 84 -11.45 3.75 17.05
C GLY A 84 -12.24 4.80 17.85
N LEU A 85 -12.20 4.70 19.18
CA LEU A 85 -12.86 5.67 20.06
C LEU A 85 -12.23 7.07 19.97
N ARG A 86 -10.90 7.16 19.87
CA ARG A 86 -10.21 8.44 19.71
C ARG A 86 -10.52 9.08 18.35
N THR A 87 -10.59 8.30 17.28
CA THR A 87 -10.98 8.78 15.95
C THR A 87 -12.38 9.40 16.00
N MET A 88 -13.34 8.75 16.66
CA MET A 88 -14.68 9.32 16.85
C MET A 88 -14.64 10.63 17.63
N MET A 89 -13.85 10.72 18.71
CA MET A 89 -13.72 11.95 19.50
C MET A 89 -13.13 13.10 18.67
N VAL A 90 -12.03 12.86 17.95
CA VAL A 90 -11.34 13.91 17.16
C VAL A 90 -12.23 14.42 16.02
N ALA A 91 -12.91 13.50 15.31
CA ALA A 91 -13.78 13.86 14.20
C ALA A 91 -15.15 14.39 14.67
N GLY A 92 -15.54 14.13 15.92
CA GLY A 92 -16.85 14.48 16.48
C GLY A 92 -17.97 13.55 15.99
N HIS A 93 -17.66 12.28 15.75
CA HIS A 93 -18.60 11.26 15.26
C HIS A 93 -19.39 10.64 16.41
N THR A 94 -20.70 10.54 16.24
CA THR A 94 -21.62 9.88 17.18
C THR A 94 -21.81 8.39 16.88
N ALA A 95 -21.37 7.90 15.71
CA ALA A 95 -21.51 6.50 15.31
C ALA A 95 -20.24 5.99 14.61
N LEU A 96 -20.05 4.66 14.60
CA LEU A 96 -18.92 4.04 13.90
C LEU A 96 -19.04 4.23 12.39
N GLU A 97 -20.25 4.21 11.85
CA GLU A 97 -20.60 4.39 10.43
C GLU A 97 -20.07 5.70 9.83
N GLN A 98 -19.83 6.70 10.66
CA GLN A 98 -19.32 8.00 10.23
C GLN A 98 -17.80 8.00 10.05
N ILE A 99 -17.10 6.96 10.52
CA ILE A 99 -15.65 6.83 10.34
C ILE A 99 -15.34 6.57 8.87
N THR A 100 -14.51 7.43 8.30
CA THR A 100 -14.07 7.35 6.91
C THR A 100 -12.61 6.89 6.77
N ASP A 101 -12.20 6.57 5.54
CA ASP A 101 -10.80 6.38 5.19
C ASP A 101 -9.92 7.61 5.45
N ALA A 102 -10.49 8.82 5.38
CA ALA A 102 -9.75 10.04 5.71
C ALA A 102 -9.44 10.10 7.22
N ASP A 103 -10.41 9.72 8.05
CA ASP A 103 -10.25 9.71 9.51
C ASP A 103 -9.16 8.72 9.95
N LEU A 104 -9.15 7.51 9.37
CA LEU A 104 -8.12 6.50 9.65
C LEU A 104 -6.72 6.93 9.20
N ARG A 105 -6.61 7.73 8.12
CA ARG A 105 -5.33 8.30 7.66
C ARG A 105 -4.84 9.45 8.54
N SER A 106 -5.75 10.13 9.25
CA SER A 106 -5.39 11.21 10.18
C SER A 106 -4.74 10.72 11.48
N VAL A 107 -4.83 9.42 11.78
CA VAL A 107 -4.26 8.82 13.00
C VAL A 107 -2.73 8.98 13.00
N PRO A 108 -2.13 9.63 14.01
CA PRO A 108 -0.69 9.84 14.07
C PRO A 108 0.11 8.54 14.10
N VAL A 109 1.31 8.57 13.51
CA VAL A 109 2.23 7.42 13.46
C VAL A 109 2.58 6.89 14.86
N THR A 110 2.75 7.80 15.81
CA THR A 110 3.05 7.56 17.24
C THR A 110 2.02 6.67 17.93
N VAL A 111 0.74 6.74 17.54
CA VAL A 111 -0.35 5.93 18.10
C VAL A 111 -0.92 4.90 17.12
N SER A 112 -0.29 4.72 15.97
CA SER A 112 -0.81 3.89 14.87
C SER A 112 -0.70 2.36 15.08
N SER A 113 -0.18 1.93 16.23
CA SER A 113 -0.18 0.53 16.63
C SER A 113 -1.63 0.08 16.87
N GLY A 114 -2.04 -1.05 16.29
CA GLY A 114 -3.43 -1.51 16.31
C GLY A 114 -4.33 -0.89 15.23
N SER A 115 -3.83 0.03 14.39
CA SER A 115 -4.64 0.60 13.30
C SER A 115 -5.02 -0.40 12.21
N ASP A 116 -4.19 -1.41 11.93
CA ASP A 116 -4.55 -2.48 10.97
C ASP A 116 -5.70 -3.34 11.51
N VAL A 117 -5.71 -3.57 12.83
CA VAL A 117 -6.76 -4.35 13.51
C VAL A 117 -8.05 -3.53 13.53
N LEU A 118 -7.95 -2.22 13.76
CA LEU A 118 -9.09 -1.30 13.67
C LEU A 118 -9.67 -1.27 12.25
N ASP A 119 -8.83 -1.17 11.22
CA ASP A 119 -9.27 -1.21 9.81
C ASP A 119 -10.02 -2.52 9.51
N ALA A 120 -9.45 -3.65 9.89
CA ALA A 120 -10.10 -4.96 9.73
C ALA A 120 -11.44 -5.06 10.45
N ALA A 121 -11.53 -4.58 11.70
CA ALA A 121 -12.76 -4.59 12.48
C ALA A 121 -13.84 -3.66 11.88
N LEU A 122 -13.46 -2.50 11.33
CA LEU A 122 -14.41 -1.58 10.70
C LEU A 122 -14.92 -2.14 9.36
N CYS A 123 -14.07 -2.80 8.58
CA CYS A 123 -14.50 -3.51 7.37
C CYS A 123 -15.42 -4.69 7.69
N SER A 124 -15.12 -5.49 8.72
CA SER A 124 -15.98 -6.63 9.11
C SER A 124 -17.34 -6.18 9.64
N LEU A 125 -17.41 -5.01 10.28
CA LEU A 125 -18.66 -4.37 10.71
C LEU A 125 -19.44 -3.72 9.57
N GLY A 126 -18.93 -3.73 8.33
CA GLY A 126 -19.53 -3.06 7.18
C GLY A 126 -19.45 -1.54 7.21
N VAL A 127 -18.68 -0.95 8.14
CA VAL A 127 -18.48 0.51 8.23
C VAL A 127 -17.68 1.01 7.04
N LEU A 128 -16.64 0.25 6.66
CA LEU A 128 -15.85 0.52 5.47
C LEU A 128 -16.26 -0.48 4.39
N GLY A 129 -16.82 -0.01 3.28
CA GLY A 129 -17.27 -0.83 2.14
C GLY A 129 -16.13 -1.42 1.29
N ARG A 130 -14.99 -1.74 1.90
CA ARG A 130 -13.79 -2.24 1.23
C ARG A 130 -13.15 -3.37 2.02
N THR A 131 -12.20 -4.06 1.40
CA THR A 131 -11.39 -5.05 2.12
C THR A 131 -10.43 -4.37 3.12
N PRO A 132 -10.10 -5.04 4.25
CA PRO A 132 -9.15 -4.53 5.23
C PRO A 132 -7.78 -4.18 4.63
N LEU A 133 -7.17 -3.09 5.07
CA LEU A 133 -5.81 -2.72 4.69
C LEU A 133 -4.82 -2.99 5.83
N ARG A 134 -3.59 -3.42 5.50
CA ARG A 134 -2.52 -3.67 6.47
C ARG A 134 -1.22 -2.93 6.16
N GLY A 135 -0.49 -2.54 7.21
CA GLY A 135 0.89 -2.07 7.13
C GLY A 135 1.12 -0.88 6.20
N ALA A 136 2.11 -0.99 5.31
CA ALA A 136 2.42 0.03 4.32
C ALA A 136 1.21 0.31 3.41
N ALA A 137 0.34 -0.67 3.12
CA ALA A 137 -0.84 -0.47 2.28
C ALA A 137 -1.86 0.52 2.88
N ARG A 138 -1.95 0.60 4.22
CA ARG A 138 -2.78 1.58 4.94
C ARG A 138 -2.25 3.01 4.81
N ARG A 139 -0.92 3.18 4.84
CA ARG A 139 -0.25 4.50 4.75
C ARG A 139 0.08 4.93 3.32
N MET A 140 0.25 3.98 2.40
CA MET A 140 0.77 4.23 1.05
C MET A 140 -0.28 4.43 -0.02
N ARG A 141 -1.58 4.36 0.29
CA ARG A 141 -2.60 4.86 -0.64
C ARG A 141 -2.89 6.34 -0.40
N ASN A 142 -1.92 7.18 -0.78
CA ASN A 142 -2.31 8.23 -1.72
C ASN A 142 -3.06 7.53 -2.85
N ARG A 143 -4.25 7.99 -3.22
CA ARG A 143 -5.04 7.41 -4.33
C ARG A 143 -4.09 6.92 -5.43
N ARG A 144 -4.30 5.68 -5.93
CA ARG A 144 -3.52 5.19 -7.08
C ARG A 144 -3.62 6.25 -8.17
N LEU A 145 -2.49 6.85 -8.50
CA LEU A 145 -2.48 7.88 -9.52
C LEU A 145 -2.69 7.21 -10.86
N THR A 146 -3.59 7.76 -11.67
CA THR A 146 -3.69 7.38 -13.08
C THR A 146 -2.37 7.69 -13.79
N PRO A 147 -2.08 7.06 -14.95
CA PRO A 147 -0.96 7.47 -15.77
C PRO A 147 -0.89 8.97 -16.05
N ALA A 148 -2.04 9.61 -16.29
CA ALA A 148 -2.15 11.06 -16.45
C ALA A 148 -1.70 11.81 -15.18
N GLU A 149 -2.21 11.42 -14.00
CA GLU A 149 -1.83 12.05 -12.73
C GLU A 149 -0.36 11.83 -12.34
N LEU A 150 0.21 10.68 -12.72
CA LEU A 150 1.64 10.43 -12.57
C LEU A 150 2.43 11.42 -13.44
N ALA A 151 2.05 11.58 -14.71
CA ALA A 151 2.71 12.51 -15.60
C ALA A 151 2.54 13.98 -15.15
N GLU A 152 1.38 14.35 -14.61
CA GLU A 152 1.11 15.70 -14.08
C GLU A 152 2.02 16.10 -12.93
N ARG A 153 2.35 15.15 -12.05
CA ARG A 153 3.16 15.41 -10.85
C ARG A 153 4.66 15.26 -11.08
N SER A 154 5.06 14.97 -12.30
CA SER A 154 6.43 14.64 -12.67
C SER A 154 7.06 15.72 -13.55
N LYS A 155 8.37 15.69 -13.69
CA LYS A 155 9.15 16.66 -14.46
C LYS A 155 9.17 16.38 -15.96
N ILE A 156 8.18 15.62 -16.46
CA ILE A 156 8.13 15.22 -17.86
C ILE A 156 7.86 16.49 -18.70
N PRO A 157 8.76 16.82 -19.65
CA PRO A 157 8.56 17.93 -20.56
C PRO A 157 7.26 17.78 -21.34
N GLU A 158 6.53 18.88 -21.52
CA GLU A 158 5.16 18.88 -22.07
C GLU A 158 5.06 18.14 -23.41
N ARG A 159 6.07 18.32 -24.27
CA ARG A 159 6.14 17.68 -25.60
C ARG A 159 6.21 16.14 -25.59
N PHE A 160 6.56 15.52 -24.47
CA PHE A 160 6.62 14.07 -24.32
C PHE A 160 5.49 13.51 -23.44
N ARG A 161 4.67 14.38 -22.84
CA ARG A 161 3.63 13.98 -21.89
C ARG A 161 2.57 13.09 -22.53
N ALA A 162 2.08 13.45 -23.72
CA ALA A 162 1.04 12.72 -24.43
C ALA A 162 1.43 11.25 -24.70
N VAL A 163 2.59 11.01 -25.33
CA VAL A 163 3.09 9.65 -25.62
C VAL A 163 3.41 8.88 -24.34
N HIS A 164 3.90 9.54 -23.30
CA HIS A 164 4.19 8.90 -22.02
C HIS A 164 2.92 8.38 -21.35
N VAL A 165 1.87 9.20 -21.29
CA VAL A 165 0.56 8.82 -20.72
C VAL A 165 -0.05 7.69 -21.55
N LEU A 166 -0.14 7.88 -22.87
CA LEU A 166 -0.68 6.89 -23.80
C LEU A 166 0.01 5.53 -23.65
N TYR A 167 1.35 5.51 -23.57
CA TYR A 167 2.11 4.28 -23.37
C TYR A 167 1.74 3.56 -22.07
N LEU A 168 1.69 4.28 -20.95
CA LEU A 168 1.41 3.67 -19.67
C LEU A 168 -0.03 3.13 -19.60
N GLU A 169 -1.00 3.83 -20.18
CA GLU A 169 -2.39 3.36 -20.27
C GLU A 169 -2.50 2.09 -21.13
N GLN A 170 -1.88 2.09 -22.31
CA GLN A 170 -1.88 0.94 -23.20
C GLN A 170 -1.09 -0.24 -22.61
N TYR A 171 0.00 0.01 -21.90
CA TYR A 171 0.75 -1.04 -21.21
C TYR A 171 -0.09 -1.69 -20.09
N GLN A 172 -0.88 -0.90 -19.35
CA GLN A 172 -1.79 -1.43 -18.33
C GLN A 172 -2.84 -2.35 -18.93
N GLN A 173 -3.40 -1.97 -20.09
CA GLN A 173 -4.42 -2.75 -20.77
C GLN A 173 -3.86 -4.02 -21.44
N ARG A 174 -2.68 -3.92 -22.06
CA ARG A 174 -2.12 -4.99 -22.91
C ARG A 174 -1.18 -5.95 -22.18
N VAL A 175 -0.49 -5.50 -21.14
CA VAL A 175 0.63 -6.26 -20.55
C VAL A 175 0.51 -6.45 -19.05
N SER A 176 0.34 -5.39 -18.26
CA SER A 176 0.23 -5.52 -16.80
C SER A 176 -0.37 -4.27 -16.16
N ASP A 177 -1.48 -4.47 -15.44
CA ASP A 177 -2.18 -3.46 -14.65
C ASP A 177 -1.56 -3.25 -13.24
N VAL A 178 -0.45 -3.93 -12.94
CA VAL A 178 0.22 -3.83 -11.65
C VAL A 178 0.80 -2.43 -11.47
N TYR A 179 0.27 -1.70 -10.50
CA TYR A 179 0.63 -0.30 -10.22
C TYR A 179 2.14 -0.11 -9.97
N ALA A 180 2.78 -1.07 -9.29
CA ALA A 180 4.23 -1.03 -9.06
C ALA A 180 5.01 -1.03 -10.40
N THR A 181 4.59 -1.87 -11.35
CA THR A 181 5.17 -1.93 -12.70
C THR A 181 4.97 -0.63 -13.45
N THR A 182 3.75 -0.07 -13.42
CA THR A 182 3.44 1.24 -14.03
C THR A 182 4.35 2.32 -13.48
N ARG A 183 4.46 2.42 -12.14
CA ARG A 183 5.29 3.43 -11.48
C ARG A 183 6.77 3.28 -11.80
N HIS A 184 7.28 2.05 -11.88
CA HIS A 184 8.67 1.81 -12.26
C HIS A 184 8.96 2.25 -13.71
N LYS A 185 8.05 1.95 -14.64
CA LYS A 185 8.16 2.43 -16.03
C LYS A 185 8.09 3.94 -16.11
N HIS A 186 7.11 4.54 -15.44
CA HIS A 186 6.96 5.99 -15.33
C HIS A 186 8.28 6.66 -14.90
N ASN A 187 8.83 6.26 -13.75
CA ASN A 187 10.09 6.84 -13.24
C ASN A 187 11.26 6.65 -14.23
N SER A 188 11.36 5.47 -14.87
CA SER A 188 12.44 5.19 -15.83
C SER A 188 12.35 6.10 -17.06
N LEU A 189 11.14 6.32 -17.57
CA LEU A 189 10.88 7.16 -18.73
C LEU A 189 10.99 8.64 -18.40
N GLU A 190 10.57 9.06 -17.20
CA GLU A 190 10.76 10.44 -16.73
C GLU A 190 12.24 10.84 -16.79
N HIS A 191 13.13 10.01 -16.24
CA HIS A 191 14.58 10.26 -16.29
C HIS A 191 15.10 10.42 -17.71
N PHE A 192 14.64 9.57 -18.64
CA PHE A 192 15.01 9.68 -20.05
C PHE A 192 14.48 10.97 -20.69
N TRP A 193 13.22 11.33 -20.45
CA TRP A 193 12.63 12.54 -21.03
C TRP A 193 13.28 13.82 -20.52
N CYS A 194 13.61 13.88 -19.23
CA CYS A 194 14.37 15.00 -18.67
C CYS A 194 15.75 15.10 -19.34
N PHE A 195 16.44 13.97 -19.50
CA PHE A 195 17.74 13.94 -20.18
C PHE A 195 17.66 14.42 -21.63
N ILE A 196 16.66 13.96 -22.40
CA ILE A 196 16.46 14.41 -23.78
C ILE A 196 16.16 15.90 -23.83
N ASP A 197 15.37 16.41 -22.90
CA ASP A 197 15.04 17.84 -22.86
C ASP A 197 16.24 18.72 -22.56
N GLU A 198 17.08 18.30 -21.61
CA GLU A 198 18.28 19.04 -21.20
C GLU A 198 19.40 18.96 -22.25
N ARG A 199 19.60 17.80 -22.89
CA ARG A 199 20.77 17.54 -23.75
C ARG A 199 20.50 17.61 -25.25
N TYR A 200 19.26 17.40 -25.67
CA TYR A 200 18.86 17.33 -27.07
C TYR A 200 17.55 18.12 -27.32
N PRO A 201 17.54 19.45 -27.09
CA PRO A 201 16.35 20.28 -27.22
C PRO A 201 15.76 20.30 -28.64
N GLU A 202 16.54 19.94 -29.65
CA GLU A 202 16.12 19.75 -31.05
C GLU A 202 15.17 18.55 -31.23
N VAL A 203 15.15 17.59 -30.29
CA VAL A 203 14.23 16.45 -30.33
C VAL A 203 12.84 16.92 -29.88
N ARG A 204 12.00 17.25 -30.86
CA ARG A 204 10.66 17.85 -30.62
C ARG A 204 9.57 16.85 -30.27
N SER A 205 9.75 15.56 -30.55
CA SER A 205 8.76 14.52 -30.28
C SER A 205 9.43 13.16 -30.11
N CYS A 206 8.69 12.17 -29.59
CA CYS A 206 9.19 10.79 -29.47
C CYS A 206 9.63 10.20 -30.82
N ALA A 207 8.91 10.50 -31.91
CA ALA A 207 9.26 10.02 -33.24
C ALA A 207 10.65 10.50 -33.73
N HIS A 208 11.12 11.64 -33.21
CA HIS A 208 12.44 12.19 -33.53
C HIS A 208 13.59 11.61 -32.69
N VAL A 209 13.29 10.72 -31.74
CA VAL A 209 14.35 10.05 -30.96
C VAL A 209 15.11 9.09 -31.87
N ARG A 210 16.43 9.28 -31.95
CA ARG A 210 17.33 8.45 -32.75
C ARG A 210 18.14 7.52 -31.85
N PRO A 211 18.72 6.44 -32.39
CA PRO A 211 19.58 5.55 -31.63
C PRO A 211 20.73 6.26 -30.90
N ALA A 212 21.30 7.30 -31.51
CA ALA A 212 22.34 8.10 -30.88
C ALA A 212 21.89 8.75 -29.56
N HIS A 213 20.66 9.27 -29.49
CA HIS A 213 20.13 9.93 -28.28
C HIS A 213 19.89 8.89 -27.16
N ALA A 214 19.31 7.73 -27.51
CA ALA A 214 19.05 6.67 -26.54
C ALA A 214 20.35 6.04 -26.00
N ARG A 215 21.37 5.85 -26.86
CA ARG A 215 22.70 5.39 -26.45
C ARG A 215 23.42 6.40 -25.57
N ALA A 216 23.29 7.70 -25.85
CA ALA A 216 23.88 8.75 -25.02
C ALA A 216 23.32 8.78 -23.59
N PHE A 217 22.09 8.31 -23.38
CA PHE A 217 21.51 8.19 -22.04
C PHE A 217 22.11 7.06 -21.20
N ILE A 218 22.74 6.05 -21.81
CA ILE A 218 23.30 4.90 -21.09
C ILE A 218 24.28 5.31 -19.97
N PRO A 219 25.33 6.11 -20.23
CA PRO A 219 26.24 6.57 -19.18
C PRO A 219 25.53 7.45 -18.14
N GLU A 220 24.60 8.32 -18.55
CA GLU A 220 23.84 9.16 -17.63
C GLU A 220 22.96 8.32 -16.68
N ALA A 221 22.30 7.28 -17.18
CA ALA A 221 21.48 6.38 -16.38
C ALA A 221 22.30 5.65 -15.31
N ILE A 222 23.56 5.30 -15.63
CA ILE A 222 24.49 4.68 -14.68
C ILE A 222 24.90 5.68 -13.58
N GLU A 223 25.25 6.91 -13.94
CA GLU A 223 25.61 7.94 -12.96
C GLU A 223 24.41 8.39 -12.12
N LEU A 224 23.24 8.51 -12.71
CA LEU A 224 22.01 8.83 -11.99
C LEU A 224 21.63 7.73 -11.00
N ALA A 225 21.77 6.45 -11.38
CA ALA A 225 21.50 5.33 -10.50
C ALA A 225 22.38 5.35 -9.24
N ARG A 226 23.65 5.75 -9.38
CA ARG A 226 24.57 5.96 -8.23
C ARG A 226 24.10 7.07 -7.31
N ARG A 227 23.67 8.21 -7.86
CA ARG A 227 23.23 9.38 -7.09
C ARG A 227 21.95 9.15 -6.28
N VAL A 228 21.05 8.28 -6.74
CA VAL A 228 19.71 8.10 -6.15
C VAL A 228 19.69 7.07 -4.99
N GLN A 229 20.77 6.31 -4.75
CA GLN A 229 20.82 5.40 -3.61
C GLN A 229 20.76 6.16 -2.26
N ARG A 230 19.88 5.70 -1.37
CA ARG A 230 19.81 6.15 0.03
C ARG A 230 19.76 4.92 0.95
N GLY A 231 20.74 4.77 1.83
CA GLY A 231 20.76 3.72 2.88
C GLY A 231 22.17 3.25 3.27
N PRO A 232 22.30 2.45 4.34
CA PRO A 232 23.58 1.82 4.72
C PRO A 232 24.03 0.86 3.60
N GLY A 233 25.26 1.03 3.09
CA GLY A 233 25.77 0.30 1.91
C GLY A 233 25.62 1.04 0.58
N ALA A 234 25.22 2.32 0.61
CA ALA A 234 25.30 3.21 -0.56
C ALA A 234 26.75 3.30 -1.05
N GLY A 235 27.00 2.86 -2.29
CA GLY A 235 28.34 2.84 -2.90
C GLY A 235 29.15 1.54 -2.77
N GLU A 236 28.69 0.55 -1.99
CA GLU A 236 29.42 -0.73 -1.82
C GLU A 236 29.10 -1.78 -2.91
N ARG A 237 27.97 -1.64 -3.62
CA ARG A 237 27.60 -2.52 -4.73
C ARG A 237 27.82 -1.79 -6.05
N GLU A 238 28.54 -2.43 -6.99
CA GLU A 238 28.54 -2.00 -8.40
C GLU A 238 27.09 -1.73 -8.84
N ASP A 239 26.79 -0.45 -9.07
CA ASP A 239 25.46 0.19 -9.13
C ASP A 239 24.66 -0.11 -10.41
N ARG A 240 24.78 -1.36 -10.83
CA ARG A 240 24.42 -1.81 -12.15
C ARG A 240 22.99 -2.35 -12.24
N SER A 241 22.30 -2.62 -11.13
CA SER A 241 20.92 -3.15 -11.16
C SER A 241 19.86 -2.08 -11.46
N THR A 242 19.95 -0.92 -10.82
CA THR A 242 18.97 0.17 -11.01
C THR A 242 19.08 0.74 -12.42
N ALA A 243 20.31 1.02 -12.89
CA ALA A 243 20.54 1.47 -14.25
C ALA A 243 20.09 0.44 -15.30
N MET A 244 20.39 -0.85 -15.10
CA MET A 244 19.90 -1.91 -15.98
C MET A 244 18.37 -1.96 -16.03
N GLN A 245 17.70 -1.77 -14.90
CA GLN A 245 16.23 -1.76 -14.86
C GLN A 245 15.65 -0.59 -15.65
N TRP A 246 16.19 0.62 -15.49
CA TRP A 246 15.75 1.80 -16.24
C TRP A 246 15.97 1.63 -17.74
N LEU A 247 17.17 1.18 -18.15
CA LEU A 247 17.51 0.95 -19.55
C LEU A 247 16.68 -0.17 -20.18
N THR A 248 16.33 -1.20 -19.40
CA THR A 248 15.42 -2.26 -19.86
C THR A 248 14.02 -1.73 -20.08
N ASN A 249 13.51 -0.91 -19.16
CA ASN A 249 12.20 -0.28 -19.30
C ASN A 249 12.14 0.66 -20.51
N LEU A 250 13.21 1.42 -20.76
CA LEU A 250 13.34 2.30 -21.93
C LEU A 250 13.36 1.51 -23.24
N ARG A 251 14.14 0.42 -23.29
CA ARG A 251 14.18 -0.51 -24.43
C ARG A 251 12.79 -1.08 -24.73
N CYS A 252 12.10 -1.54 -23.70
CA CYS A 252 10.74 -2.06 -23.84
C CYS A 252 9.78 -0.98 -24.33
N PHE A 253 9.82 0.22 -23.76
CA PHE A 253 9.00 1.34 -24.22
C PHE A 253 9.14 1.58 -25.72
N PHE A 254 10.37 1.70 -26.23
CA PHE A 254 10.57 1.96 -27.65
C PHE A 254 10.19 0.78 -28.54
N ALA A 255 10.48 -0.45 -28.10
CA ALA A 255 10.05 -1.65 -28.83
C ALA A 255 8.51 -1.71 -28.91
N ASP A 256 7.83 -1.46 -27.78
CA ASP A 256 6.38 -1.45 -27.68
C ASP A 256 5.77 -0.34 -28.56
N VAL A 257 6.26 0.90 -28.46
CA VAL A 257 5.75 2.03 -29.25
C VAL A 257 5.95 1.82 -30.75
N CYS A 258 7.11 1.29 -31.19
CA CYS A 258 7.31 0.95 -32.61
C CYS A 258 6.41 -0.21 -33.05
N THR A 259 6.23 -1.23 -32.21
CA THR A 259 5.40 -2.41 -32.55
C THR A 259 3.93 -2.02 -32.61
N TRP A 260 3.43 -1.34 -31.59
CA TRP A 260 2.04 -0.89 -31.51
C TRP A 260 1.77 0.22 -32.53
N GLY A 261 2.74 1.07 -32.85
CA GLY A 261 2.60 2.11 -33.87
C GLY A 261 2.47 1.58 -35.30
N ALA A 262 2.92 0.34 -35.55
CA ALA A 262 2.73 -0.32 -36.85
C ALA A 262 1.34 -0.98 -37.00
N GLU A 263 0.52 -1.02 -35.94
CA GLU A 263 -0.84 -1.53 -36.01
C GLU A 263 -1.75 -0.55 -36.78
N PRO A 264 -2.66 -1.02 -37.65
CA PRO A 264 -3.58 -0.15 -38.38
C PRO A 264 -4.43 0.73 -37.45
N GLY A 265 -4.41 2.05 -37.66
CA GLY A 265 -5.17 3.01 -36.87
C GLY A 265 -4.63 3.24 -35.46
N SER A 266 -3.38 2.86 -35.20
CA SER A 266 -2.78 2.98 -33.88
C SER A 266 -2.56 4.43 -33.46
N PRO A 267 -2.91 4.81 -32.21
CA PRO A 267 -2.60 6.13 -31.69
C PRO A 267 -1.08 6.35 -31.48
N PHE A 268 -0.25 5.30 -31.60
CA PHE A 268 1.20 5.41 -31.51
C PHE A 268 1.89 5.75 -32.84
N GLU A 269 1.22 5.67 -33.98
CA GLU A 269 1.78 6.00 -35.30
C GLU A 269 2.54 7.35 -35.34
N PRO A 270 1.97 8.49 -34.85
CA PRO A 270 2.68 9.78 -34.87
C PRO A 270 3.82 9.88 -33.86
N HIS A 271 3.95 8.90 -32.96
CA HIS A 271 4.92 8.89 -31.88
C HIS A 271 6.05 7.88 -32.10
N ALA A 272 5.86 6.92 -33.00
CA ALA A 272 6.82 5.86 -33.27
C ALA A 272 8.09 6.41 -33.93
N PRO A 273 9.27 6.20 -33.34
CA PRO A 273 10.52 6.41 -34.06
C PRO A 273 10.59 5.53 -35.31
N ALA A 274 11.31 6.01 -36.33
CA ALA A 274 11.50 5.28 -37.59
C ALA A 274 12.15 3.89 -37.42
N ALA A 275 12.93 3.71 -36.35
CA ALA A 275 13.47 2.42 -35.92
C ALA A 275 13.61 2.43 -34.40
N VAL A 276 13.62 1.24 -33.78
CA VAL A 276 13.76 1.09 -32.32
C VAL A 276 15.08 1.74 -31.85
N PRO A 277 15.05 2.84 -31.07
CA PRO A 277 16.26 3.59 -30.73
C PRO A 277 17.21 2.88 -29.76
N LEU A 278 16.73 1.90 -29.01
CA LEU A 278 17.53 1.14 -28.07
C LEU A 278 17.19 -0.32 -28.17
N GLU A 279 18.19 -1.15 -28.46
CA GLU A 279 18.03 -2.59 -28.62
C GLU A 279 18.77 -3.39 -27.54
N ARG A 280 18.57 -4.71 -27.56
CA ARG A 280 19.25 -5.61 -26.62
C ARG A 280 20.76 -5.58 -26.77
N HIS A 281 21.27 -5.41 -28.00
CA HIS A 281 22.69 -5.43 -28.28
C HIS A 281 23.42 -4.21 -27.68
N ASP A 282 22.76 -3.05 -27.65
CA ASP A 282 23.28 -1.82 -27.01
C ASP A 282 23.50 -1.97 -25.51
N LEU A 283 22.75 -2.88 -24.88
CA LEU A 283 22.83 -3.17 -23.45
C LEU A 283 23.72 -4.38 -23.12
N ARG A 284 24.43 -4.93 -24.11
CA ARG A 284 25.44 -5.99 -23.89
C ARG A 284 26.76 -5.36 -23.43
N ASN A 285 27.53 -6.09 -22.62
CA ASN A 285 28.87 -5.72 -22.18
C ASN A 285 29.01 -4.45 -21.30
N LEU A 286 27.92 -3.81 -20.88
CA LEU A 286 27.92 -2.70 -19.92
C LEU A 286 28.20 -3.13 -18.46
N GLY A 287 28.80 -4.31 -18.26
CA GLY A 287 29.05 -4.91 -16.95
C GLY A 287 27.79 -5.43 -16.22
N PHE A 288 26.63 -5.42 -16.89
CA PHE A 288 25.36 -5.92 -16.35
C PHE A 288 25.30 -7.44 -16.23
N ASP A 289 26.23 -8.19 -16.82
CA ASP A 289 26.17 -9.66 -16.83
C ASP A 289 26.36 -10.28 -15.45
N LYS A 290 27.22 -9.69 -14.61
CA LYS A 290 27.33 -10.08 -13.19
C LYS A 290 26.02 -9.83 -12.44
N VAL A 291 25.33 -8.73 -12.73
CA VAL A 291 24.03 -8.41 -12.13
C VAL A 291 22.94 -9.36 -12.60
N ARG A 292 22.85 -9.64 -13.90
CA ARG A 292 21.90 -10.64 -14.46
C ARG A 292 22.13 -12.01 -13.86
N ARG A 293 23.39 -12.45 -13.74
CA ARG A 293 23.75 -13.73 -13.10
C ARG A 293 23.32 -13.77 -11.64
N ARG A 294 23.56 -12.71 -10.86
CA ARG A 294 23.09 -12.63 -9.46
C ARG A 294 21.57 -12.62 -9.36
N ALA A 295 20.87 -11.88 -10.21
CA ALA A 295 19.41 -11.86 -10.23
C ALA A 295 18.84 -13.23 -10.58
N LYS A 296 19.42 -13.90 -11.59
CA LYS A 296 19.06 -15.28 -11.97
C LYS A 296 19.37 -16.26 -10.83
N ALA A 297 20.53 -16.14 -10.18
CA ALA A 297 20.90 -16.99 -9.05
C ALA A 297 19.93 -16.84 -7.88
N ARG A 298 19.57 -15.61 -7.50
CA ARG A 298 18.56 -15.36 -6.46
C ARG A 298 17.17 -15.90 -6.82
N SER A 299 16.77 -15.76 -8.09
CA SER A 299 15.51 -16.32 -8.56
C SER A 299 15.52 -17.85 -8.53
N VAL A 300 16.64 -18.47 -8.88
CA VAL A 300 16.81 -19.94 -8.83
C VAL A 300 16.86 -20.43 -7.39
N GLU A 301 17.59 -19.75 -6.51
CA GLU A 301 17.63 -20.03 -5.08
C GLU A 301 16.24 -19.93 -4.45
N ALA A 302 15.49 -18.86 -4.73
CA ALA A 302 14.11 -18.71 -4.27
C ALA A 302 13.19 -19.83 -4.80
N VAL A 303 13.38 -20.27 -6.05
CA VAL A 303 12.63 -21.40 -6.62
C VAL A 303 13.01 -22.71 -5.95
N ILE A 304 14.30 -22.97 -5.71
CA ILE A 304 14.78 -24.18 -5.03
C ILE A 304 14.28 -24.22 -3.58
N ASP A 305 14.30 -23.09 -2.88
CA ASP A 305 13.75 -22.99 -1.53
C ASP A 305 12.24 -23.23 -1.53
N LEU A 306 11.51 -22.68 -2.50
CA LEU A 306 10.10 -23.00 -2.71
C LEU A 306 9.87 -24.49 -2.98
N GLU A 307 10.66 -25.12 -3.85
CA GLU A 307 10.58 -26.56 -4.14
C GLU A 307 10.90 -27.42 -2.92
N ARG A 308 11.79 -26.98 -2.03
CA ARG A 308 12.10 -27.64 -0.76
C ARG A 308 10.98 -27.49 0.28
N GLU A 309 10.31 -26.36 0.30
CA GLU A 309 9.23 -26.08 1.25
C GLU A 309 7.87 -26.61 0.77
N ILE A 310 7.63 -26.75 -0.55
CA ILE A 310 6.39 -27.27 -1.14
C ILE A 310 5.95 -28.63 -0.55
N PRO A 311 6.83 -29.64 -0.37
CA PRO A 311 6.45 -30.89 0.27
C PRO A 311 5.98 -30.73 1.72
N LYS A 312 6.59 -29.82 2.49
CA LYS A 312 6.20 -29.54 3.89
C LYS A 312 4.86 -28.82 3.93
N ILE A 313 4.69 -27.83 3.06
CA ILE A 313 3.45 -27.09 2.80
C ILE A 313 2.34 -28.09 2.45
N ARG A 314 2.55 -29.00 1.50
CA ARG A 314 1.60 -30.08 1.14
C ARG A 314 1.29 -31.02 2.30
N ALA A 315 2.29 -31.45 3.08
CA ALA A 315 2.08 -32.35 4.22
C ALA A 315 1.28 -31.69 5.35
N VAL A 316 1.42 -30.37 5.54
CA VAL A 316 0.58 -29.62 6.47
C VAL A 316 -0.85 -29.50 5.93
N ALA A 317 -1.02 -29.21 4.65
CA ALA A 317 -2.32 -29.17 3.97
C ALA A 317 -3.12 -30.46 4.13
N ILE A 318 -2.48 -31.60 3.84
CA ILE A 318 -3.09 -32.92 3.89
C ILE A 318 -3.51 -33.27 5.33
N ARG A 319 -2.66 -32.97 6.33
CA ARG A 319 -3.02 -33.19 7.74
C ARG A 319 -4.19 -32.32 8.19
N ARG A 320 -4.24 -31.07 7.75
CA ARG A 320 -5.37 -30.16 8.06
C ARG A 320 -6.66 -30.62 7.38
N TRP A 321 -6.56 -31.14 6.17
CA TRP A 321 -7.69 -31.76 5.45
C TRP A 321 -8.22 -33.00 6.18
N ASP A 322 -7.34 -33.91 6.60
CA ASP A 322 -7.75 -35.11 7.36
C ASP A 322 -8.42 -34.74 8.70
N GLN A 323 -7.87 -33.74 9.40
CA GLN A 323 -8.46 -33.23 10.66
C GLN A 323 -9.84 -32.60 10.43
N ALA A 324 -10.00 -31.86 9.35
CA ALA A 324 -11.27 -31.28 8.94
C ALA A 324 -12.30 -32.38 8.64
N GLN A 325 -11.93 -33.36 7.82
CA GLN A 325 -12.82 -34.49 7.49
C GLN A 325 -13.24 -35.31 8.72
N GLN A 326 -12.33 -35.53 9.67
CA GLN A 326 -12.66 -36.21 10.92
C GLN A 326 -13.66 -35.40 11.75
N SER A 327 -13.45 -34.09 11.87
CA SER A 327 -14.35 -33.19 12.59
C SER A 327 -15.75 -33.15 11.94
N LEU A 328 -15.82 -33.21 10.61
CA LEU A 328 -17.09 -33.24 9.88
C LEU A 328 -17.84 -34.58 10.01
N ALA A 329 -17.11 -35.69 10.15
CA ALA A 329 -17.69 -37.00 10.38
C ALA A 329 -18.29 -37.14 11.80
N GLU A 330 -17.74 -36.41 12.78
CA GLU A 330 -18.20 -36.42 14.17
C GLU A 330 -19.49 -35.59 14.40
N GLU A 331 -19.75 -34.56 13.59
CA GLU A 331 -20.99 -33.75 13.65
C GLU A 331 -21.63 -33.48 12.26
N PRO A 332 -22.31 -34.48 11.66
CA PRO A 332 -22.87 -34.34 10.33
C PRO A 332 -24.19 -33.55 10.35
N GLY A 333 -24.12 -32.23 10.19
CA GLY A 333 -25.35 -31.44 10.00
C GLY A 333 -25.25 -29.91 10.05
N VAL A 334 -24.13 -29.34 10.50
CA VAL A 334 -24.06 -27.88 10.69
C VAL A 334 -23.47 -27.20 9.45
N ARG A 335 -24.27 -26.37 8.78
CA ARG A 335 -23.84 -25.52 7.63
C ARG A 335 -22.63 -24.64 7.98
N ALA A 336 -22.50 -24.23 9.24
CA ALA A 336 -21.34 -23.51 9.79
C ALA A 336 -20.06 -24.37 9.87
N GLY A 337 -20.16 -25.71 9.94
CA GLY A 337 -19.01 -26.62 9.91
C GLY A 337 -18.29 -26.61 8.56
N ARG A 338 -19.04 -26.52 7.45
CA ARG A 338 -18.47 -26.44 6.08
C ARG A 338 -17.77 -25.10 5.80
N GLU A 339 -18.29 -24.00 6.37
CA GLU A 339 -17.66 -22.68 6.26
C GLU A 339 -16.37 -22.60 7.10
N ALA A 340 -16.38 -23.16 8.31
CA ALA A 340 -15.19 -23.28 9.15
C ALA A 340 -14.11 -24.21 8.57
N GLU A 341 -14.49 -25.30 7.90
CA GLU A 341 -13.56 -26.16 7.15
C GLU A 341 -12.89 -25.41 5.98
N THR A 342 -13.68 -24.62 5.25
CA THR A 342 -13.18 -23.86 4.10
C THR A 342 -12.21 -22.77 4.57
N GLU A 343 -12.51 -22.08 5.67
CA GLU A 343 -11.59 -21.09 6.27
C GLU A 343 -10.31 -21.74 6.81
N ALA A 344 -10.40 -22.89 7.51
CA ALA A 344 -9.23 -23.61 8.00
C ALA A 344 -8.32 -24.13 6.87
N PHE A 345 -8.88 -24.46 5.70
CA PHE A 345 -8.13 -24.81 4.50
C PHE A 345 -7.47 -23.60 3.83
N TRP A 346 -7.94 -22.37 4.00
CA TRP A 346 -7.27 -21.19 3.42
C TRP A 346 -6.28 -20.52 4.38
N ASP A 347 -6.39 -20.77 5.69
CA ASP A 347 -5.53 -20.14 6.71
C ASP A 347 -4.06 -20.62 6.71
N TRP A 348 -3.75 -21.77 6.09
CA TRP A 348 -2.37 -22.27 5.98
C TRP A 348 -1.65 -21.83 4.69
N ALA A 349 -2.36 -21.18 3.76
CA ALA A 349 -1.82 -20.72 2.48
C ALA A 349 -1.19 -19.30 2.54
N VAL A 350 -1.00 -18.75 3.75
CA VAL A 350 -0.44 -17.41 4.03
C VAL A 350 1.03 -17.47 4.41
#